data_AF-A0A392R8S3-F1
#
_entry.id   AF-A0A392R8S3-F1
#
_cell.length_a   1.000
_cell.length_b   1.000
_cell.length_c   1.000
_cell.angle_alpha   90.00
_cell.angle_beta   90.00
_cell.angle_gamma   90.00
#
_symmetry.space_group_name_H-M   'P 1'
#
loop_
_entity.id
_entity.type
_entity.pdbx_description
1 polymer ?
#
loop_
_entity_poly.entity_id
_entity_poly.type
_entity_poly.pdbx_seq_one_letter_code
_entity_poly.pdbx_strand_id
1 'polypeptide(L)' 'TGEGPSRPRGKGTTASVRRAREQELEAAGGRRKRRRAPRTQPQPLPQGDLEPEPQPEDIDVVEP' A
#
# COMPACT_ATOMS: atom_id res chain seq x y z
N THR A 1 28.57 -11.32 -22.55
CA THR A 1 27.64 -10.17 -22.51
C THR A 1 26.64 -10.34 -23.64
N GLY A 2 25.53 -11.04 -23.36
CA GLY A 2 24.53 -11.40 -24.37
C GLY A 2 23.32 -10.48 -24.28
N GLU A 3 23.46 -9.25 -24.74
CA GLU A 3 22.32 -8.33 -24.92
C GLU A 3 21.93 -8.34 -26.39
N GLY A 4 21.21 -9.40 -26.79
CA GLY A 4 20.59 -9.48 -28.11
C GLY A 4 19.36 -8.56 -28.19
N PRO A 5 18.92 -8.18 -29.41
CA PRO A 5 17.80 -7.26 -29.59
C PRO A 5 16.54 -7.79 -28.90
N SER A 6 15.98 -6.95 -28.02
CA SER A 6 14.76 -7.26 -27.28
C SER A 6 13.61 -7.54 -28.25
N ARG A 7 13.03 -8.74 -28.18
CA ARG A 7 11.89 -9.12 -29.01
C ARG A 7 10.68 -8.23 -28.67
N PRO A 8 10.02 -7.61 -29.66
CA PRO A 8 8.83 -6.81 -29.40
C PRO A 8 7.76 -7.71 -28.80
N ARG A 9 7.35 -7.42 -27.56
CA ARG A 9 6.21 -8.09 -26.94
C ARG A 9 4.95 -7.60 -27.65
N GLY A 10 4.28 -8.51 -28.37
CA GLY A 10 3.01 -8.20 -29.03
C GLY A 10 2.01 -7.60 -28.05
N LYS A 11 1.24 -6.61 -28.50
CA LYS A 11 0.12 -6.08 -27.73
C LYS A 11 -0.90 -7.20 -27.56
N GLY A 12 -1.07 -7.70 -26.35
CA GLY A 12 -2.05 -8.76 -26.08
C GLY A 12 -3.46 -8.31 -26.44
N THR A 13 -4.28 -9.22 -26.96
CA THR A 13 -5.69 -8.97 -27.36
C THR A 13 -6.54 -8.34 -26.26
N THR A 14 -6.16 -8.52 -24.98
CA THR A 14 -6.87 -8.02 -23.81
C THR A 14 -6.19 -6.82 -23.13
N ALA A 15 -5.18 -6.23 -23.76
CA ALA A 15 -4.39 -5.13 -23.16
C ALA A 15 -5.25 -3.89 -22.84
N SER A 16 -6.18 -3.53 -23.74
CA SER A 16 -7.11 -2.40 -23.53
C SER A 16 -8.06 -2.66 -22.36
N VAL A 17 -8.66 -3.85 -22.30
CA VAL A 17 -9.57 -4.27 -21.22
C VAL A 17 -8.85 -4.29 -19.88
N ARG A 18 -7.61 -4.80 -19.84
CA ARG A 18 -6.78 -4.79 -18.62
C ARG A 18 -6.50 -3.38 -18.14
N ARG A 19 -6.16 -2.45 -19.05
CA ARG A 19 -5.91 -1.04 -18.73
C ARG A 19 -7.19 -0.35 -18.24
N ALA A 20 -8.34 -0.55 -18.89
CA ALA A 20 -9.61 0.04 -18.47
C ALA A 20 -9.97 -0.36 -17.02
N ARG A 21 -9.80 -1.63 -16.67
CA ARG A 21 -10.02 -2.14 -15.32
C ARG A 21 -9.02 -1.59 -14.30
N GLU A 22 -7.80 -1.28 -14.71
CA GLU A 22 -6.81 -0.61 -13.85
C GLU A 22 -7.22 0.82 -13.52
N GLN A 23 -7.65 1.58 -14.53
CA GLN A 23 -8.16 2.94 -14.35
C GLN A 23 -9.39 2.98 -13.44
N GLU A 24 -10.31 2.03 -13.58
CA GLU A 24 -11.50 1.93 -12.73
C GLU A 24 -11.13 1.68 -11.26
N LEU A 25 -10.18 0.77 -11.01
CA LEU A 25 -9.70 0.52 -9.65
C LEU A 25 -9.00 1.74 -9.07
N GLU A 26 -8.18 2.43 -9.86
CA GLU A 26 -7.49 3.66 -9.43
C GLU A 26 -8.48 4.80 -9.13
N ALA A 27 -9.51 4.96 -9.97
CA ALA A 27 -10.59 5.94 -9.75
C ALA A 27 -11.40 5.65 -8.48
N ALA A 28 -11.59 4.37 -8.15
CA ALA A 28 -12.19 3.94 -6.88
C ALA A 28 -11.23 4.06 -5.68
N GLY A 29 -10.04 4.65 -5.84
CA GLY A 29 -9.00 4.73 -4.81
C GLY A 29 -8.34 3.38 -4.47
N GLY A 30 -8.67 2.33 -5.23
CA GLY A 30 -8.16 0.98 -5.06
C GLY A 30 -6.82 0.78 -5.77
N ARG A 31 -6.01 -0.15 -5.26
CA ARG A 31 -4.87 -0.71 -5.98
C ARG A 31 -5.09 -2.19 -6.21
N ARG A 32 -4.63 -2.69 -7.37
CA ARG A 32 -4.60 -4.14 -7.59
C ARG A 32 -3.80 -4.79 -6.47
N LYS A 33 -4.48 -5.61 -5.67
CA LYS A 33 -3.81 -6.48 -4.70
C LYS A 33 -2.84 -7.37 -5.48
N ARG A 34 -1.54 -7.08 -5.36
CA ARG A 34 -0.52 -8.00 -5.85
C ARG A 34 -0.67 -9.25 -5.01
N ARG A 35 -0.91 -10.41 -5.65
CA ARG A 35 -0.71 -11.70 -5.00
C ARG A 35 0.75 -11.76 -4.58
N ARG A 36 1.05 -11.39 -3.34
CA ARG A 36 2.35 -11.69 -2.75
C ARG A 36 2.33 -13.17 -2.44
N ALA A 37 3.38 -13.88 -2.82
CA ALA A 37 3.61 -15.22 -2.29
C ALA A 37 3.55 -15.16 -0.76
N PRO A 38 3.06 -16.20 -0.08
CA PRO A 38 3.12 -16.27 1.37
C PRO A 38 4.56 -16.03 1.81
N ARG A 39 4.77 -15.11 2.75
CA ARG A 39 6.09 -14.87 3.31
C ARG A 39 6.53 -16.13 4.04
N THR A 40 7.78 -16.55 3.83
CA THR A 40 8.40 -17.64 4.58
C THR A 40 8.72 -17.24 6.02
N GLN A 41 8.78 -15.94 6.31
CA GLN A 41 9.02 -15.43 7.66
C GLN A 41 7.70 -15.01 8.35
N PRO A 42 7.65 -15.10 9.69
CA PRO A 42 6.51 -14.63 10.46
C PRO A 42 6.23 -13.16 10.15
N GLN A 43 4.96 -12.79 10.14
CA GLN A 43 4.58 -11.38 9.99
C GLN A 43 5.07 -10.63 11.24
N PRO A 44 5.69 -9.44 11.08
CA PRO A 44 6.06 -8.65 12.24
C PRO A 44 4.80 -8.33 13.05
N LEU A 45 4.96 -8.24 14.37
CA LEU A 45 3.87 -7.79 15.22
C LEU A 45 3.41 -6.40 14.75
N PRO A 46 2.09 -6.15 14.71
CA PRO A 46 1.61 -4.79 14.48
C PRO A 46 2.24 -3.89 15.55
N GLN A 47 2.88 -2.81 15.13
CA GLN A 47 3.28 -1.76 16.07
C GLN A 47 1.98 -1.25 16.68
N GLY A 48 1.83 -1.48 17.98
CA GLY A 48 0.62 -1.11 18.73
C GLY A 48 0.33 0.37 18.56
N ASP A 49 -0.95 0.70 18.67
CA ASP A 49 -1.41 2.09 18.79
C ASP A 49 -0.57 2.76 19.87
N LEU A 50 0.08 3.88 19.53
CA LEU A 50 0.69 4.71 20.54
C LEU A 50 -0.48 5.29 21.33
N GLU A 51 -0.80 4.70 22.49
CA GLU A 51 -1.71 5.37 23.43
C GLU A 51 -1.20 6.80 23.62
N PRO A 52 -2.06 7.82 23.46
CA PRO A 52 -1.63 9.19 23.67
C PRO A 52 -1.11 9.32 25.10
N GLU A 53 0.12 9.79 25.27
CA GLU A 53 0.67 10.08 26.59
C GLU A 53 -0.26 11.06 27.33
N PRO A 54 -0.51 10.88 28.64
CA PRO A 54 -1.37 11.77 29.40
C PRO A 54 -0.81 13.19 29.33
N GLN A 55 -1.63 14.12 28.82
CA GLN A 55 -1.31 15.54 28.87
C GLN A 55 -1.34 16.00 30.33
N PRO A 56 -0.43 16.89 30.76
CA PRO A 56 -0.42 17.34 32.14
C PRO A 56 -1.80 17.92 32.50
N GLU A 57 -2.40 17.45 33.60
CA GLU A 57 -3.65 18.01 34.06
C GLU A 57 -3.44 19.50 34.39
N ASP A 58 -4.28 20.37 33.80
CA ASP A 58 -4.35 21.78 34.15
C ASP A 58 -4.73 21.88 35.64
N ILE A 59 -3.73 22.13 36.49
CA ILE A 59 -3.92 22.36 37.91
C ILE A 59 -4.64 23.72 38.01
N ASP A 60 -5.92 23.72 38.37
CA ASP A 60 -6.65 24.93 38.68
C ASP A 60 -5.98 25.63 39.87
N VAL A 61 -5.18 26.65 39.57
CA VAL A 61 -4.72 27.63 40.53
C VAL A 61 -5.95 28.40 41.01
N VAL A 62 -6.50 27.99 42.16
CA VAL A 62 -7.40 28.84 42.93
C VAL A 62 -6.57 30.00 43.49
N GLU A 63 -6.65 31.15 42.82
CA GLU A 63 -6.26 32.46 43.36
C GLU A 63 -7.36 32.96 44.34
N PRO A 64 -7.03 33.89 45.27
CA PRO A 64 -7.28 33.81 46.72
C PRO A 64 -8.72 33.95 47.23
#